data_AF-A0A5D8YR75-F1
#
_entry.id   AF-A0A5D8YR75-F1
#
_cell.length_a   1.000
_cell.length_b   1.000
_cell.length_c   1.000
_cell.angle_alpha   90.00
_cell.angle_beta   90.00
_cell.angle_gamma   90.00
#
_symmetry.space_group_name_H-M   'P 1'
#
loop_
_entity.id
_entity.type
_entity.pdbx_description
1 polymer ?
#
loop_
_entity_poly.entity_id
_entity_poly.type
_entity_poly.pdbx_seq_one_letter_code
_entity_poly.pdbx_strand_id
1 'polypeptide(L)' 'MAVLSFEIEESEVSKIRTILKALGAKKLKVKEDETKMTKEEFYAKIDESIKQAAEGKVQKLTPELKKELFKSIL' A
#
# COMPACT_ATOMS: atom_id res chain seq x y z
N MET A 1 -10.32 17.52 16.54
CA MET A 1 -9.18 16.61 16.83
C MET A 1 -8.34 16.54 15.57
N ALA A 2 -7.09 16.98 15.62
CA ALA A 2 -6.21 16.98 14.45
C ALA A 2 -5.37 15.70 14.41
N VAL A 3 -5.23 15.11 13.24
CA VAL A 3 -4.31 14.00 12.97
C VAL A 3 -3.22 14.54 12.06
N LEU A 4 -1.97 14.39 12.48
CA LEU A 4 -0.80 14.79 11.72
C LEU A 4 -0.10 13.52 11.24
N SER A 5 0.19 13.45 9.96
CA SER A 5 0.90 12.35 9.31
C SER A 5 2.14 12.90 8.62
N PHE A 6 3.25 12.18 8.73
CA PHE A 6 4.53 12.55 8.14
C PHE A 6 5.29 11.28 7.77
N GLU A 7 6.09 11.37 6.72
CA GLU A 7 6.99 10.30 6.29
C GLU A 7 8.33 10.45 7.01
N ILE A 8 8.82 9.35 7.58
CA ILE A 8 10.08 9.30 8.31
C ILE A 8 10.83 8.03 7.97
N GLU A 9 12.16 8.09 8.02
CA GLU A 9 13.00 6.92 7.89
C GLU A 9 12.76 5.93 9.04
N GLU A 10 12.79 4.65 8.72
CA GLU A 10 12.52 3.57 9.67
C GLU A 10 13.52 3.56 10.84
N SER A 11 14.78 3.86 10.55
CA SER A 11 15.88 4.05 11.53
C SER A 11 15.58 5.14 12.58
N GLU A 12 14.81 6.15 12.20
CA GLU A 12 14.51 7.34 13.02
C GLU A 12 13.21 7.17 13.83
N VAL A 13 12.39 6.16 13.55
CA VAL A 13 11.09 5.90 14.21
C VAL A 13 11.22 5.85 15.73
N SER A 14 12.25 5.15 16.24
CA SER A 14 12.47 5.01 17.69
C SER A 14 12.79 6.34 18.38
N LYS A 15 13.60 7.19 17.72
CA LYS A 15 13.99 8.51 18.24
C LYS A 15 12.80 9.46 18.25
N ILE A 16 12.06 9.53 17.15
CA ILE A 16 10.86 10.38 17.03
C ILE A 16 9.78 9.94 18.02
N ARG A 17 9.58 8.63 18.20
CA ARG A 17 8.64 8.10 19.20
C ARG A 17 8.98 8.56 20.61
N THR A 18 10.27 8.61 20.95
CA THR A 18 10.75 9.07 22.25
C THR A 18 10.48 10.56 22.45
N ILE A 19 10.79 11.38 21.45
CA ILE A 19 10.53 12.83 21.46
C ILE A 19 9.02 13.10 21.61
N LEU A 20 8.17 12.44 20.81
CA LEU A 20 6.72 12.65 20.87
C LEU A 20 6.10 12.24 22.21
N LYS A 21 6.60 11.16 22.82
CA LYS A 21 6.17 10.78 24.18
C LYS A 21 6.58 11.83 25.22
N ALA A 22 7.79 12.36 25.14
CA ALA A 22 8.26 13.43 26.02
C ALA A 22 7.41 14.71 25.87
N LEU A 23 6.92 15.00 24.66
CA LEU A 23 6.02 16.11 24.37
C LEU A 23 4.54 15.84 24.74
N GLY A 24 4.24 14.69 25.33
CA GLY A 24 2.89 14.36 25.84
C GLY A 24 1.95 13.70 24.83
N ALA A 25 2.46 13.18 23.70
CA ALA A 25 1.64 12.44 22.75
C ALA A 25 1.13 11.12 23.36
N LYS A 26 -0.21 11.01 23.54
CA LYS A 26 -0.85 9.85 24.17
C LYS A 26 -1.10 8.68 23.21
N LYS A 27 -1.31 8.94 21.91
CA LYS A 27 -1.64 7.93 20.90
C LYS A 27 -0.70 8.08 19.71
N LEU A 28 0.18 7.10 19.54
CA LEU A 28 1.11 7.01 18.42
C LEU A 28 0.82 5.73 17.65
N LYS A 29 0.54 5.86 16.35
CA LYS A 29 0.41 4.73 15.42
C LYS A 29 1.51 4.88 14.38
N VAL A 30 2.35 3.85 14.27
CA VAL A 30 3.27 3.69 13.14
C VAL A 30 2.55 2.79 12.16
N LYS A 31 2.45 3.22 10.90
CA LYS A 31 1.96 2.38 9.80
C LYS A 31 3.14 2.07 8.91
N GLU A 32 3.37 0.79 8.67
CA GLU A 32 4.27 0.36 7.61
C GLU A 32 3.55 0.56 6.27
N ASP A 33 4.32 0.95 5.25
CA ASP A 33 3.79 1.01 3.89
C ASP A 33 3.79 -0.40 3.30
N GLU A 34 2.60 -1.01 3.27
CA GLU A 34 2.38 -2.35 2.71
C GLU A 34 2.64 -2.42 1.20
N THR A 35 2.81 -1.28 0.53
CA THR A 35 3.14 -1.21 -0.91
C THR A 35 4.64 -1.12 -1.17
N LYS A 36 5.45 -0.96 -0.12
CA LYS A 36 6.90 -0.88 -0.22
C LYS A 36 7.46 -2.24 -0.64
N MET A 37 8.14 -2.24 -1.78
CA MET A 37 8.84 -3.41 -2.32
C MET A 37 10.18 -2.98 -2.90
N THR A 38 11.13 -3.89 -2.94
CA THR A 38 12.40 -3.71 -3.63
C THR A 38 12.18 -3.61 -5.14
N LYS A 39 13.17 -3.07 -5.85
CA LYS A 39 13.15 -3.02 -7.32
C LYS A 39 13.02 -4.43 -7.93
N GLU A 40 13.70 -5.41 -7.33
CA GLU A 40 13.68 -6.80 -7.78
C GLU A 40 12.29 -7.42 -7.62
N GLU A 41 11.66 -7.24 -6.45
CA GLU A 41 10.29 -7.70 -6.19
C GLU A 41 9.27 -7.03 -7.13
N PHE A 42 9.46 -5.75 -7.43
CA PHE A 42 8.63 -5.03 -8.37
C PHE A 42 8.66 -5.67 -9.77
N TYR A 43 9.86 -5.93 -10.31
CA TYR A 43 9.98 -6.55 -11.63
C TYR A 43 9.54 -8.02 -11.62
N ALA A 44 9.79 -8.77 -10.55
CA ALA A 44 9.30 -10.13 -10.40
C ALA A 44 7.77 -10.21 -10.50
N LYS A 45 7.06 -9.24 -9.89
CA LYS A 45 5.59 -9.14 -9.95
C LYS A 45 5.07 -8.80 -11.35
N ILE A 46 5.82 -7.99 -12.11
CA ILE A 46 5.50 -7.70 -13.51
C ILE A 46 5.66 -8.97 -14.36
N ASP A 47 6.78 -9.68 -14.21
CA ASP A 47 7.05 -10.91 -14.97
C ASP A 47 6.00 -11.98 -14.67
N GLU A 48 5.61 -12.13 -13.42
CA GLU A 48 4.51 -13.02 -13.03
C GLU A 48 3.20 -12.62 -13.71
N SER A 49 2.86 -11.33 -13.71
CA SER A 49 1.64 -10.83 -14.35
C SER A 49 1.63 -11.11 -15.86
N ILE A 50 2.77 -10.98 -16.53
CA ILE A 50 2.92 -11.31 -17.95
C ILE A 50 2.71 -12.82 -18.19
N LYS A 51 3.28 -13.67 -17.34
CA LYS A 51 3.08 -15.13 -17.43
C LYS A 51 1.63 -15.53 -17.22
N GLN A 52 0.97 -14.98 -16.20
CA GLN A 52 -0.45 -15.22 -15.96
C GLN A 52 -1.32 -14.81 -17.16
N ALA A 53 -0.95 -13.70 -17.83
CA ALA A 53 -1.63 -13.27 -19.05
C ALA A 53 -1.41 -14.26 -20.21
N ALA A 54 -0.19 -14.75 -20.39
CA ALA A 54 0.13 -15.76 -21.41
C ALA A 54 -0.56 -17.11 -21.15
N GLU A 55 -0.71 -17.48 -19.88
CA GLU A 55 -1.41 -18.71 -19.43
C GLU A 55 -2.94 -18.58 -19.49
N GLY A 56 -3.48 -17.43 -19.89
CA GLY A 56 -4.93 -17.21 -19.97
C GLY A 56 -5.63 -17.10 -18.61
N LYS A 57 -4.87 -16.90 -17.52
CA LYS A 57 -5.39 -16.74 -16.15
C LYS A 57 -5.94 -15.34 -15.87
N VAL A 58 -5.94 -14.46 -16.86
CA VAL A 58 -6.42 -13.08 -16.76
C VAL A 58 -7.69 -12.87 -17.59
N GLN A 59 -8.62 -12.08 -17.07
CA GLN A 59 -9.82 -11.68 -17.81
C GLN A 59 -9.69 -10.21 -18.23
N LYS A 60 -9.94 -9.92 -19.51
CA LYS A 60 -10.01 -8.53 -19.97
C LYS A 60 -11.22 -7.85 -19.35
N LEU A 61 -11.02 -6.66 -18.77
CA LEU A 61 -12.11 -5.85 -18.25
C LEU A 61 -12.87 -5.20 -19.43
N THR A 62 -13.91 -5.86 -19.91
CA THR A 62 -14.80 -5.29 -20.93
C THR A 62 -15.78 -4.29 -20.31
N PRO A 63 -16.39 -3.39 -21.10
CA PRO A 63 -17.42 -2.47 -20.60
C PRO A 63 -18.60 -3.18 -19.91
N GLU A 64 -19.00 -4.35 -20.41
CA GLU A 64 -20.07 -5.18 -19.87
C GLU A 64 -19.68 -5.77 -18.52
N LEU A 65 -18.48 -6.35 -18.44
CA LEU A 65 -17.95 -6.94 -17.21
C LEU A 65 -17.72 -5.87 -16.13
N LYS A 66 -17.25 -4.68 -16.54
CA LYS A 66 -17.12 -3.53 -15.63
C LYS A 66 -18.47 -3.11 -15.06
N LYS A 67 -19.50 -3.00 -15.90
CA LYS A 67 -20.86 -2.70 -15.42
C LYS A 67 -21.34 -3.75 -14.43
N GLU A 68 -21.04 -5.03 -14.65
CA GLU A 68 -21.42 -6.13 -13.78
C GLU A 68 -20.71 -6.14 -12.43
N LEU A 69 -19.39 -5.94 -12.41
CA LEU A 69 -18.59 -5.97 -11.19
C LEU A 69 -18.87 -4.78 -10.24
N PHE A 70 -19.29 -3.63 -10.79
CA PHE A 70 -19.46 -2.39 -10.02
C PHE A 70 -20.93 -1.93 -9.88
N LYS A 71 -21.93 -2.81 -10.13
CA LYS A 71 -23.37 -2.48 -10.07
C LYS A 71 -23.85 -1.86 -8.75
N SER A 72 -23.16 -2.11 -7.64
CA SER A 72 -23.57 -1.70 -6.30
C SER A 72 -22.74 -0.54 -5.71
N ILE A 73 -21.71 -0.08 -6.41
CA ILE A 73 -20.76 0.93 -5.90
C ILE A 73 -20.91 2.27 -6.67
N LEU A 74 -21.58 2.27 -7.82
CA LEU A 74 -21.87 3.44 -8.66
C LEU A 74 -23.37 3.70 -8.79
#